data_AF-A0A8B9LZ38-F1
#
_entry.id   AF-A0A8B9LZ38-F1
#
_cell.length_a   1.000
_cell.length_b   1.000
_cell.length_c   1.000
_cell.angle_alpha   90.00
_cell.angle_beta   90.00
_cell.angle_gamma   90.00
#
_symmetry.space_group_name_H-M   'P 1'
#
loop_
_entity.id
_entity.type
_entity.pdbx_description
1 polymer ?
#
loop_
_entity_poly.entity_id
_entity_poly.type
_entity_poly.pdbx_seq_one_letter_code
_entity_poly.pdbx_strand_id
1 'polypeptide(L)'
;MRTMRLSLGLALLCLLRAEAEDLGAIAGKWYIIALASDSEGYLQKKDELKMAMASITVLREGDLKISFAIPTLEGCKKRESIYKETGVPGEYYSSGESGEPTRVVDTDGKTYAVIFVSRVKNGKTLHMLRLYSRTQQVSPKITALFKKLAREKNFTDEMITMLPSQEECSLEEA
;
A
#
# COMPACT_ATOMS: atom_id res chain seq x y z
N MET A 1 -19.36 19.47 46.35
CA MET A 1 -19.53 19.60 44.88
C MET A 1 -18.33 18.93 44.22
N ARG A 2 -18.49 17.71 43.69
CA ARG A 2 -17.42 16.92 43.06
C ARG A 2 -17.22 17.38 41.62
N THR A 3 -16.07 17.98 41.32
CA THR A 3 -15.65 18.33 39.95
C THR A 3 -15.14 17.10 39.23
N MET A 4 -16.06 16.35 38.61
CA MET A 4 -15.75 15.33 37.61
C MET A 4 -15.54 16.02 36.26
N ARG A 5 -14.34 16.58 36.03
CA ARG A 5 -13.95 17.22 34.74
C ARG A 5 -12.67 16.65 34.11
N LEU A 6 -12.12 15.55 34.64
CA LEU A 6 -10.90 14.93 34.11
C LEU A 6 -11.13 13.77 33.13
N SER A 7 -12.34 13.25 33.00
CA SER A 7 -12.63 12.06 32.16
C SER A 7 -12.64 12.36 30.66
N LEU A 8 -13.14 13.53 30.25
CA LEU A 8 -13.23 13.89 28.82
C LEU A 8 -11.84 14.16 28.22
N GLY A 9 -10.97 14.84 28.98
CA GLY A 9 -9.60 15.13 28.55
C GLY A 9 -8.75 13.86 28.43
N LEU A 10 -8.87 12.94 29.39
CA LEU A 10 -8.14 11.66 29.35
C LEU A 10 -8.62 10.78 28.20
N ALA A 11 -9.93 10.74 27.92
CA ALA A 11 -10.48 9.99 26.79
C ALA A 11 -10.00 10.56 25.44
N LEU A 12 -9.98 11.89 25.28
CA LEU A 12 -9.45 12.56 24.08
C LEU A 12 -7.95 12.27 23.89
N LEU A 13 -7.17 12.31 24.98
CA LEU A 13 -5.74 11.98 24.99
C LEU A 13 -5.47 10.51 24.65
N CYS A 14 -6.31 9.58 25.11
CA CYS A 14 -6.20 8.16 24.75
C CYS A 14 -6.52 7.92 23.28
N LEU A 15 -7.54 8.59 22.72
CA LEU A 15 -7.89 8.50 21.31
C LEU A 15 -6.78 9.05 20.41
N LEU A 16 -6.24 10.23 20.74
CA LEU A 16 -5.12 10.84 20.01
C LEU A 16 -3.84 9.97 20.05
N ARG A 17 -3.59 9.25 21.17
CA ARG A 17 -2.46 8.32 21.28
C ARG A 17 -2.66 7.06 20.43
N ALA A 18 -3.86 6.49 20.44
CA ALA A 18 -4.17 5.30 19.64
C ALA A 18 -4.04 5.58 18.14
N GLU A 19 -4.49 6.74 17.68
CA GLU A 19 -4.40 7.17 16.28
C GLU A 19 -2.95 7.43 15.84
N ALA A 20 -2.12 8.02 16.72
CA ALA A 20 -0.70 8.22 16.47
C ALA A 20 0.12 6.91 16.49
N GLU A 21 -0.24 5.95 17.34
CA GLU A 21 0.40 4.62 17.37
C GLU A 21 0.11 3.80 16.10
N ASP A 22 -1.10 3.90 15.54
CA ASP A 22 -1.49 3.18 14.33
C ASP A 22 -0.80 3.73 13.07
N LEU A 23 -0.70 5.06 12.94
CA LEU A 23 0.05 5.71 11.86
C LEU A 23 1.57 5.50 12.01
N GLY A 24 2.10 5.47 13.23
CA GLY A 24 3.50 5.11 13.46
C GLY A 24 3.84 3.69 13.00
N ALA A 25 2.89 2.76 13.10
CA ALA A 25 3.06 1.36 12.73
C ALA A 25 3.10 1.10 11.22
N ILE A 26 2.56 2.01 10.38
CA ILE A 26 2.62 1.87 8.91
C ILE A 26 3.91 2.42 8.30
N ALA A 27 4.63 3.29 9.03
CA ALA A 27 5.86 3.91 8.55
C ALA A 27 7.00 2.90 8.32
N GLY A 28 7.95 3.25 7.45
CA GLY A 28 9.16 2.47 7.17
C GLY A 28 9.04 1.56 5.96
N LYS A 29 9.89 0.55 5.93
CA LYS A 29 10.14 -0.31 4.76
C LYS A 29 9.07 -1.39 4.59
N TRP A 30 8.72 -1.63 3.34
CA TRP A 30 7.78 -2.66 2.89
C TRP A 30 8.27 -3.31 1.59
N TYR A 31 7.84 -4.54 1.36
CA TYR A 31 8.01 -5.29 0.12
C TYR A 31 6.65 -5.46 -0.54
N ILE A 32 6.59 -5.20 -1.84
CA ILE A 32 5.40 -5.49 -2.66
C ILE A 32 5.61 -6.87 -3.24
N ILE A 33 4.85 -7.83 -2.71
CA ILE A 33 5.11 -9.27 -2.90
C ILE A 33 4.06 -9.95 -3.79
N ALA A 34 2.92 -9.31 -4.03
CA ALA A 34 1.91 -9.80 -4.95
C ALA A 34 1.15 -8.65 -5.59
N LEU A 35 0.69 -8.88 -6.82
CA LEU A 35 -0.08 -7.93 -7.61
C LEU A 35 -1.27 -8.63 -8.26
N ALA A 36 -2.36 -7.88 -8.44
CA ALA A 36 -3.40 -8.20 -9.38
C ALA A 36 -3.73 -6.96 -10.23
N SER A 37 -3.87 -7.06 -11.55
CA SER A 37 -4.25 -5.91 -12.38
C SER A 37 -4.93 -6.32 -13.69
N ASP A 38 -5.85 -5.47 -14.15
CA ASP A 38 -6.57 -5.58 -15.42
C ASP A 38 -5.84 -4.88 -16.59
N SER A 39 -4.65 -4.32 -16.34
CA SER A 39 -3.89 -3.62 -17.37
C SER A 39 -3.27 -4.59 -18.37
N GLU A 40 -3.54 -4.39 -19.67
CA GLU A 40 -2.92 -5.16 -20.76
C GLU A 40 -1.38 -5.17 -20.68
N GLY A 41 -0.78 -4.02 -20.40
CA GLY A 41 0.69 -3.91 -20.27
C GLY A 41 1.24 -4.62 -19.03
N TYR A 42 0.44 -4.77 -17.96
CA TYR A 42 0.79 -5.62 -16.83
C TYR A 42 0.73 -7.09 -17.24
N LEU A 43 -0.37 -7.52 -17.87
CA LEU A 43 -0.58 -8.92 -18.26
C LEU A 43 0.51 -9.41 -19.23
N GLN A 44 0.94 -8.57 -20.16
CA GLN A 44 2.02 -8.89 -21.11
C GLN A 44 3.38 -9.12 -20.44
N LYS A 45 3.65 -8.47 -19.30
CA LYS A 45 4.95 -8.49 -18.62
C LYS A 45 4.92 -9.21 -17.28
N LYS A 46 3.77 -9.81 -16.91
CA LYS A 46 3.52 -10.30 -15.55
C LYS A 46 4.56 -11.31 -15.08
N ASP A 47 5.08 -12.13 -15.99
CA ASP A 47 6.05 -13.20 -15.70
C ASP A 47 7.49 -12.67 -15.55
N GLU A 48 7.73 -11.42 -15.93
CA GLU A 48 9.02 -10.72 -15.77
C GLU A 48 9.06 -9.88 -14.49
N LEU A 49 7.91 -9.70 -13.82
CA LEU A 49 7.83 -8.86 -12.63
C LEU A 49 8.55 -9.53 -11.46
N LYS A 50 9.36 -8.73 -10.76
CA LYS A 50 10.01 -9.12 -9.50
C LYS A 50 9.50 -8.25 -8.36
N MET A 51 9.76 -8.69 -7.13
CA MET A 51 9.40 -7.98 -5.90
C MET A 51 9.96 -6.55 -5.89
N ALA A 52 9.08 -5.57 -5.66
CA ALA A 52 9.46 -4.17 -5.48
C ALA A 52 9.59 -3.81 -4.00
N MET A 53 10.31 -2.74 -3.70
CA MET A 53 10.41 -2.18 -2.35
C MET A 53 9.67 -0.85 -2.26
N ALA A 54 9.10 -0.56 -1.11
CA ALA A 54 8.49 0.72 -0.79
C ALA A 54 8.94 1.20 0.60
N SER A 55 9.06 2.51 0.78
CA SER A 55 9.21 3.15 2.09
C SER A 55 8.09 4.14 2.28
N ILE A 56 7.40 4.04 3.42
CA ILE A 56 6.31 4.94 3.78
C ILE A 56 6.80 5.89 4.87
N THR A 57 6.62 7.19 4.65
CA THR A 57 6.84 8.22 5.66
C THR A 57 5.52 8.91 5.92
N VAL A 58 5.08 8.95 7.18
CA VAL A 58 3.91 9.73 7.58
C VAL A 58 4.32 11.20 7.69
N LEU A 59 3.62 12.06 6.97
CA LEU A 59 3.80 13.51 6.97
C LEU A 59 2.88 14.14 8.02
N ARG A 60 2.82 15.47 8.04
CA ARG A 60 1.85 16.20 8.87
C ARG A 60 0.44 15.88 8.40
N GLU A 61 -0.52 15.87 9.32
CA GLU A 61 -1.94 15.71 8.98
C GLU A 61 -2.24 14.37 8.28
N GLY A 62 -1.54 13.27 8.63
CA GLY A 62 -1.88 11.92 8.14
C GLY A 62 -1.53 11.62 6.68
N ASP A 63 -1.10 12.61 5.90
CA ASP A 63 -0.57 12.44 4.54
C ASP A 63 0.61 11.46 4.52
N LEU A 64 0.74 10.69 3.43
CA LEU A 64 1.80 9.69 3.29
C LEU A 64 2.72 10.05 2.13
N LYS A 65 4.03 10.04 2.36
CA LYS A 65 5.05 10.03 1.29
C LYS A 65 5.52 8.60 1.08
N ILE A 66 5.38 8.10 -0.15
CA ILE A 66 5.79 6.75 -0.51
C ILE A 66 6.88 6.80 -1.57
N SER A 67 8.05 6.27 -1.23
CA SER A 67 9.15 6.04 -2.16
C SER A 67 9.14 4.59 -2.60
N PHE A 68 9.32 4.33 -3.90
CA PHE A 68 9.32 3.01 -4.51
C PHE A 68 10.67 2.74 -5.18
N ALA A 69 11.12 1.49 -5.11
CA ALA A 69 12.18 0.95 -5.94
C ALA A 69 11.63 -0.28 -6.68
N ILE A 70 11.46 -0.14 -8.00
CA ILE A 70 10.78 -1.12 -8.84
C ILE A 70 11.78 -1.72 -9.82
N PRO A 71 12.06 -3.04 -9.75
CA PRO A 71 12.89 -3.71 -10.73
C PRO A 71 12.19 -3.74 -12.09
N THR A 72 12.91 -3.35 -13.15
CA THR A 72 12.44 -3.41 -14.53
C THR A 72 13.54 -3.95 -15.44
N LEU A 73 13.21 -4.33 -16.68
CA LEU A 73 14.19 -4.75 -17.68
C LEU A 73 15.24 -3.66 -18.00
N GLU A 74 14.91 -2.38 -17.78
CA GLU A 74 15.81 -1.24 -18.00
C GLU A 74 16.64 -0.91 -16.74
N GLY A 75 16.54 -1.72 -15.69
CA GLY A 75 17.16 -1.50 -14.38
C GLY A 75 16.17 -1.09 -13.29
N CYS A 76 16.69 -0.66 -12.14
CA CYS A 76 15.90 -0.29 -10.97
C CYS A 76 15.31 1.12 -11.13
N LYS A 77 13.99 1.21 -11.29
CA LYS A 77 13.27 2.49 -11.39
C LYS A 77 12.83 2.94 -10.00
N LYS A 78 13.34 4.09 -9.56
CA LYS A 78 12.92 4.75 -8.32
C LYS A 78 11.86 5.81 -8.60
N ARG A 79 10.86 5.91 -7.72
CA ARG A 79 9.78 6.91 -7.82
C ARG A 79 9.35 7.35 -6.44
N GLU A 80 8.88 8.57 -6.31
CA GLU A 80 8.28 9.08 -5.09
C GLU A 80 6.87 9.62 -5.40
N SER A 81 5.94 9.48 -4.46
CA SER A 81 4.58 10.00 -4.59
C SER A 81 4.04 10.38 -3.22
N ILE A 82 3.27 11.47 -3.16
CA ILE A 82 2.54 11.89 -1.96
C ILE A 82 1.09 11.42 -2.10
N TYR A 83 0.54 10.85 -1.03
CA TYR A 83 -0.82 10.36 -0.91
C TYR A 83 -1.51 11.17 0.19
N LYS A 84 -2.51 11.94 -0.21
CA LYS A 84 -3.26 12.83 0.67
C LYS A 84 -4.41 12.10 1.33
N GLU A 85 -4.59 12.27 2.63
CA GLU A 85 -5.76 11.70 3.33
C GLU A 85 -7.07 12.38 2.88
N THR A 86 -8.19 11.67 2.99
CA THR A 86 -9.51 12.18 2.54
C THR A 86 -10.49 12.43 3.67
N GLY A 87 -10.07 12.22 4.91
CA GLY A 87 -10.95 12.16 6.08
C GLY A 87 -11.74 10.86 6.20
N VAL A 88 -11.67 9.96 5.20
CA VAL A 88 -12.17 8.58 5.31
C VAL A 88 -10.99 7.67 5.68
N PRO A 89 -11.04 6.96 6.83
CA PRO A 89 -9.94 6.09 7.25
C PRO A 89 -9.54 5.07 6.18
N GLY A 90 -8.24 5.02 5.88
CA GLY A 90 -7.65 4.11 4.90
C GLY A 90 -7.85 4.51 3.43
N GLU A 91 -8.41 5.69 3.16
CA GLU A 91 -8.59 6.23 1.81
C GLU A 91 -7.66 7.43 1.57
N TYR A 92 -6.99 7.40 0.43
CA TYR A 92 -5.99 8.38 0.04
C TYR A 92 -6.10 8.74 -1.44
N TYR A 93 -5.64 9.93 -1.81
CA TYR A 93 -5.45 10.35 -3.20
C TYR A 93 -3.99 10.67 -3.50
N SER A 94 -3.44 10.09 -4.57
CA SER A 94 -2.10 10.49 -5.02
C SER A 94 -2.10 11.95 -5.51
N SER A 95 -1.11 12.75 -5.13
CA SER A 95 -1.00 14.18 -5.48
C SER A 95 -0.63 14.47 -6.95
N GLY A 96 -0.69 13.48 -7.84
CA GLY A 96 -0.39 13.61 -9.27
C GLY A 96 -1.60 13.99 -10.13
N GLU A 97 -1.36 14.25 -11.42
CA GLU A 97 -2.33 14.80 -12.42
C GLU A 97 -3.70 14.09 -12.50
N SER A 98 -3.80 12.84 -12.07
CA SER A 98 -5.04 12.04 -12.19
C SER A 98 -5.73 11.72 -10.86
N GLY A 99 -5.18 12.13 -9.71
CA GLY A 99 -5.80 11.89 -8.40
C GLY A 99 -6.23 10.44 -8.22
N GLU A 100 -5.29 9.50 -8.30
CA GLU A 100 -5.57 8.06 -8.30
C GLU A 100 -6.12 7.64 -6.93
N PRO A 101 -7.40 7.26 -6.81
CA PRO A 101 -7.96 6.81 -5.55
C PRO A 101 -7.22 5.55 -5.09
N THR A 102 -6.75 5.59 -3.85
CA THR A 102 -6.00 4.51 -3.22
C THR A 102 -6.67 4.15 -1.91
N ARG A 103 -6.95 2.87 -1.72
CA ARG A 103 -7.68 2.38 -0.55
C ARG A 103 -6.97 1.19 0.07
N VAL A 104 -6.74 1.25 1.37
CA VAL A 104 -6.35 0.09 2.18
C VAL A 104 -7.60 -0.78 2.33
N VAL A 105 -7.56 -1.97 1.74
CA VAL A 105 -8.68 -2.93 1.75
C VAL A 105 -8.63 -3.83 2.97
N ASP A 106 -7.43 -4.23 3.38
CA ASP A 106 -7.21 -5.08 4.55
C ASP A 106 -5.79 -4.90 5.08
N THR A 107 -5.60 -4.94 6.39
CA THR A 107 -4.29 -4.78 7.05
C THR A 107 -4.38 -5.23 8.51
N ASP A 108 -3.27 -5.68 9.07
CA ASP A 108 -3.12 -5.86 10.53
C ASP A 108 -2.40 -4.68 11.20
N GLY A 109 -2.16 -3.60 10.43
CA GLY A 109 -1.48 -2.37 10.84
C GLY A 109 0.04 -2.52 11.01
N LYS A 110 0.59 -3.73 10.88
CA LYS A 110 1.98 -4.00 11.31
C LYS A 110 2.79 -4.81 10.33
N THR A 111 2.25 -5.94 9.85
CA THR A 111 3.01 -6.96 9.11
C THR A 111 2.64 -7.04 7.64
N TYR A 112 1.40 -6.74 7.28
CA TYR A 112 0.95 -6.72 5.88
C TYR A 112 -0.10 -5.64 5.62
N ALA A 113 -0.26 -5.24 4.36
CA ALA A 113 -1.38 -4.43 3.91
C ALA A 113 -1.78 -4.81 2.49
N VAL A 114 -3.07 -4.86 2.21
CA VAL A 114 -3.66 -5.05 0.89
C VAL A 114 -4.22 -3.71 0.42
N ILE A 115 -3.67 -3.19 -0.67
CA ILE A 115 -4.00 -1.85 -1.18
C ILE A 115 -4.61 -1.98 -2.57
N PHE A 116 -5.77 -1.36 -2.76
CA PHE A 116 -6.43 -1.22 -4.05
C PHE A 116 -6.18 0.18 -4.61
N VAL A 117 -5.82 0.25 -5.88
CA VAL A 117 -5.52 1.50 -6.59
C VAL A 117 -6.31 1.53 -7.89
N SER A 118 -6.97 2.66 -8.14
CA SER A 118 -7.61 2.97 -9.43
C SER A 118 -6.84 4.06 -10.13
N ARG A 119 -6.47 3.84 -11.40
CA ARG A 119 -5.69 4.78 -12.20
C ARG A 119 -6.35 5.02 -13.54
N VAL A 120 -6.45 6.27 -13.97
CA VAL A 120 -6.83 6.60 -15.34
C VAL A 120 -5.59 6.68 -16.21
N LYS A 121 -5.53 5.88 -17.27
CA LYS A 121 -4.46 5.90 -18.27
C LYS A 121 -5.07 5.87 -19.67
N ASN A 122 -4.73 6.84 -20.51
CA ASN A 122 -5.24 6.97 -21.88
C ASN A 122 -6.78 6.91 -21.96
N GLY A 123 -7.48 7.57 -21.03
CA GLY A 123 -8.95 7.57 -20.96
C GLY A 123 -9.59 6.27 -20.47
N LYS A 124 -8.81 5.23 -20.13
CA LYS A 124 -9.30 4.00 -19.51
C LYS A 124 -8.99 3.99 -18.02
N THR A 125 -9.97 3.60 -17.20
CA THR A 125 -9.74 3.29 -15.78
C THR A 125 -9.16 1.88 -15.67
N LEU A 126 -8.02 1.78 -15.01
CA LEU A 126 -7.31 0.55 -14.71
C LEU A 126 -7.27 0.34 -13.21
N HIS A 127 -7.30 -0.92 -12.79
CA HIS A 127 -7.32 -1.30 -11.39
C HIS A 127 -6.11 -2.14 -11.04
N MET A 128 -5.67 -2.00 -9.79
CA MET A 128 -4.58 -2.79 -9.25
C MET A 128 -4.84 -3.11 -7.79
N LEU A 129 -4.59 -4.36 -7.40
CA LEU A 129 -4.48 -4.79 -6.02
C LEU A 129 -3.02 -5.12 -5.72
N ARG A 130 -2.50 -4.68 -4.58
CA ARG A 130 -1.11 -4.90 -4.16
C ARG A 130 -1.08 -5.48 -2.76
N LEU A 131 -0.26 -6.50 -2.55
CA LEU A 131 0.08 -6.99 -1.21
C LEU A 131 1.44 -6.46 -0.79
N TYR A 132 1.43 -5.67 0.28
CA TYR A 132 2.61 -5.19 1.00
C TYR A 132 2.88 -6.09 2.19
N SER A 133 4.16 -6.37 2.45
CA SER A 133 4.63 -7.16 3.59
C SER A 133 5.89 -6.55 4.20
N ARG A 134 6.08 -6.67 5.51
CA ARG A 134 7.35 -6.26 6.17
C ARG A 134 8.53 -7.16 5.83
N THR A 135 8.25 -8.38 5.39
CA THR A 135 9.25 -9.38 5.00
C THR A 135 9.08 -9.79 3.54
N GLN A 136 10.15 -10.30 2.93
CA GLN A 136 10.08 -10.82 1.55
C GLN A 136 9.23 -12.10 1.42
N GLN A 137 8.90 -12.74 2.54
CA GLN A 137 8.02 -13.89 2.58
C GLN A 137 6.71 -13.52 3.27
N VAL A 138 5.65 -14.24 2.93
CA VAL A 138 4.32 -14.07 3.50
C VAL A 138 3.73 -15.44 3.84
N SER A 139 2.94 -15.49 4.91
CA SER A 139 2.30 -16.74 5.31
C SER A 139 1.28 -17.22 4.27
N PRO A 140 1.05 -18.54 4.15
CA PRO A 140 -0.01 -19.08 3.28
C PRO A 140 -1.39 -18.48 3.57
N LYS A 141 -1.68 -18.14 4.83
CA LYS A 141 -2.94 -17.49 5.24
C LYS A 141 -3.14 -16.13 4.57
N ILE A 142 -2.11 -15.28 4.58
CA ILE A 142 -2.19 -13.95 3.96
C ILE A 142 -2.17 -14.06 2.44
N THR A 143 -1.44 -15.02 1.86
CA THR A 143 -1.53 -15.32 0.41
C THR A 143 -2.94 -15.71 0.00
N ALA A 144 -3.60 -16.59 0.76
CA ALA A 144 -4.98 -17.00 0.49
C ALA A 144 -5.96 -15.82 0.63
N LEU A 145 -5.76 -14.97 1.65
CA LEU A 145 -6.54 -13.74 1.84
C LEU A 145 -6.41 -12.80 0.65
N PHE A 146 -5.19 -12.54 0.17
CA PHE A 146 -4.96 -11.69 -1.00
C PHE A 146 -5.67 -12.22 -2.25
N LYS A 147 -5.55 -13.53 -2.54
CA LYS A 147 -6.25 -14.15 -3.68
C LYS A 147 -7.77 -14.04 -3.56
N LYS A 148 -8.31 -14.22 -2.34
CA LYS A 148 -9.75 -14.04 -2.08
C LYS A 148 -10.18 -12.60 -2.38
N LEU A 149 -9.48 -11.61 -1.82
CA LEU A 149 -9.79 -10.18 -2.04
C LEU A 149 -9.66 -9.79 -3.52
N ALA A 150 -8.68 -10.35 -4.24
CA ALA A 150 -8.53 -10.13 -5.67
C ALA A 150 -9.75 -10.61 -6.47
N ARG A 151 -10.25 -11.82 -6.15
CA ARG A 151 -11.46 -12.37 -6.78
C ARG A 151 -12.73 -11.59 -6.43
N GLU A 152 -12.87 -11.12 -5.19
CA GLU A 152 -13.97 -10.23 -4.77
C GLU A 152 -13.94 -8.89 -5.53
N LYS A 153 -12.78 -8.47 -6.02
CA LYS A 153 -12.58 -7.31 -6.89
C LYS A 153 -12.64 -7.65 -8.39
N ASN A 154 -13.09 -8.86 -8.74
CA ASN A 154 -13.24 -9.37 -10.12
C ASN A 154 -11.91 -9.58 -10.88
N PHE A 155 -10.77 -9.66 -10.20
CA PHE A 155 -9.55 -10.13 -10.86
C PHE A 155 -9.61 -11.66 -11.05
N THR A 156 -9.29 -12.12 -12.25
CA THR A 156 -9.16 -13.55 -12.55
C THR A 156 -7.83 -14.09 -12.01
N ASP A 157 -7.69 -15.41 -11.92
CA ASP A 157 -6.42 -16.02 -11.47
C ASP A 157 -5.24 -15.68 -12.39
N GLU A 158 -5.48 -15.47 -13.69
CA GLU A 158 -4.46 -15.05 -14.66
C GLU A 158 -3.97 -13.62 -14.42
N MET A 159 -4.81 -12.78 -13.81
CA MET A 159 -4.47 -11.41 -13.44
C MET A 159 -3.67 -11.34 -12.13
N ILE A 160 -3.51 -12.44 -11.39
CA ILE A 160 -2.88 -12.47 -10.07
C ILE A 160 -1.48 -13.07 -10.17
N THR A 161 -0.47 -12.34 -9.69
CA THR A 161 0.92 -12.79 -9.65
C THR A 161 1.52 -12.65 -8.26
N MET A 162 2.12 -13.72 -7.75
CA MET A 162 3.06 -13.67 -6.64
C MET A 162 4.45 -13.35 -7.18
N LEU A 163 5.10 -12.35 -6.61
CA LEU A 163 6.35 -11.82 -7.14
C LEU A 163 7.57 -12.55 -6.55
N PRO A 164 8.50 -13.06 -7.37
CA PRO A 164 9.75 -13.63 -6.87
C PRO A 164 10.63 -12.55 -6.20
N SER A 165 11.36 -12.95 -5.16
CA SER A 165 12.33 -12.10 -4.47
C SER A 165 13.50 -11.72 -5.40
N GLN A 166 14.16 -10.60 -5.07
CA GLN A 166 15.32 -10.07 -5.80
C GLN A 166 16.18 -9.21 -4.87
N GLU A 167 17.46 -9.04 -5.21
CA GLU A 167 18.44 -8.26 -4.44
C GLU A 167 19.02 -7.06 -5.22
N GLU A 168 18.70 -6.94 -6.50
CA GLU A 168 19.29 -5.99 -7.46
C GLU A 168 18.73 -4.56 -7.35
N CYS A 169 17.54 -4.38 -6.77
CA CYS A 169 16.82 -3.10 -6.73
C CYS A 169 16.35 -2.78 -5.31
N SER A 170 16.93 -1.72 -4.74
CA SER A 170 16.67 -1.26 -3.37
C SER A 170 16.35 0.24 -3.32
N LEU A 171 15.87 0.68 -2.16
CA LEU A 171 15.56 2.10 -1.92
C LEU A 171 16.83 2.95 -1.76
N GLU A 172 17.92 2.37 -1.26
CA GLU A 172 19.21 3.03 -1.05
C GLU A 172 19.89 3.33 -2.40
N GLU A 173 20.59 4.45 -2.51
CA GLU A 173 21.48 4.71 -3.65
C GLU A 173 22.68 3.75 -3.54
N ALA A 174 23.00 3.08 -4.65
CA ALA A 174 24.17 2.21 -4.75
C ALA A 174 25.46 3.03 -4.76
#